data_AF-A0A936TJY3-F1
#
_entry.id   AF-A0A936TJY3-F1
#
_cell.length_a   1.000
_cell.length_b   1.000
_cell.length_c   1.000
_cell.angle_alpha   90.00
_cell.angle_beta   90.00
_cell.angle_gamma   90.00
#
_symmetry.space_group_name_H-M   'P 1'
#
loop_
_entity.id
_entity.type
_entity.pdbx_description
1 polymer ?
#
loop_
_entity_poly.entity_id
_entity_poly.type
_entity_poly.pdbx_seq_one_letter_code
_entity_poly.pdbx_strand_id
1 'polypeptide(L)'
;MNLECKKCHPNPDPGEKMTIPATAVCMECHAVIKTDSPAIQKLASFAESNRDIRWVRIYEIPSFVRFSHRAHLEAESTCADCHGPVKERVRLHREADISMKGCMDCHMAKSASTDCTFCHENMN
;
A
#
# COMPACT_ATOMS: atom_id res chain seq x y z
N MET A 1 -1.87 2.52 20.87
CA MET A 1 -2.97 2.33 19.91
C MET A 1 -2.52 1.29 18.91
N ASN A 2 -3.15 0.11 18.88
CA ASN A 2 -2.80 -0.94 17.91
C ASN A 2 -3.77 -0.83 16.73
N LEU A 3 -3.32 -0.30 15.60
CA LEU A 3 -4.14 -0.10 14.40
C LEU A 3 -3.91 -1.26 13.43
N GLU A 4 -5.00 -1.85 12.94
CA GLU A 4 -4.92 -2.83 11.87
C GLU A 4 -4.64 -2.14 10.53
N CYS A 5 -3.80 -2.75 9.68
CA CYS A 5 -3.42 -2.20 8.37
C CYS A 5 -4.64 -1.84 7.51
N LYS A 6 -5.65 -2.73 7.48
CA LYS A 6 -6.88 -2.59 6.69
C LYS A 6 -7.78 -1.43 7.09
N LYS A 7 -7.60 -0.87 8.30
CA LYS A 7 -8.39 0.28 8.75
C LYS A 7 -8.13 1.51 7.89
N CYS A 8 -6.86 1.71 7.52
CA CYS A 8 -6.45 2.83 6.66
C CYS A 8 -6.23 2.41 5.21
N HIS A 9 -5.89 1.14 4.98
CA HIS A 9 -5.61 0.57 3.66
C HIS A 9 -6.64 -0.50 3.29
N PRO A 10 -7.90 -0.14 3.01
CA PRO A 10 -8.87 -1.11 2.50
C PRO A 10 -8.46 -1.64 1.12
N ASN A 11 -8.89 -2.85 0.83
CA ASN A 11 -8.75 -3.51 -0.47
C ASN A 11 -10.14 -3.64 -1.12
N PRO A 12 -10.61 -2.61 -1.84
CA PRO A 12 -11.88 -2.70 -2.54
C PRO A 12 -11.80 -3.72 -3.67
N ASP A 13 -12.94 -4.34 -4.01
CA ASP A 13 -13.06 -5.23 -5.16
C ASP A 13 -12.65 -4.51 -6.47
N PRO A 14 -11.91 -5.14 -7.41
CA PRO A 14 -11.53 -6.56 -7.47
C PRO A 14 -10.28 -6.96 -6.65
N GLY A 15 -9.80 -6.09 -5.76
CA GLY A 15 -8.71 -6.41 -4.84
C GLY A 15 -7.31 -6.12 -5.39
N GLU A 16 -7.21 -5.44 -6.53
CA GLU A 16 -5.92 -5.19 -7.18
C GLU A 16 -4.99 -4.28 -6.38
N LYS A 17 -5.58 -3.26 -5.74
CA LYS A 17 -4.83 -2.17 -5.08
C LYS A 17 -5.28 -2.03 -3.62
N MET A 18 -4.32 -1.84 -2.73
CA MET A 18 -4.58 -1.26 -1.41
C MET A 18 -4.66 0.26 -1.56
N THR A 19 -5.70 0.86 -1.00
CA THR A 19 -5.88 2.32 -1.11
C THR A 19 -4.96 3.06 -0.14
N ILE A 20 -4.70 4.32 -0.44
CA ILE A 20 -4.11 5.27 0.51
C ILE A 20 -5.28 6.03 1.14
N PRO A 21 -5.34 6.17 2.47
CA PRO A 21 -6.48 6.77 3.14
C PRO A 21 -6.69 8.23 2.70
N ALA A 22 -7.95 8.60 2.53
CA ALA A 22 -8.35 9.99 2.36
C ALA A 22 -8.05 10.78 3.65
N THR A 23 -7.88 12.10 3.51
CA THR A 23 -7.59 13.00 4.65
C THR A 23 -8.60 12.85 5.79
N ALA A 24 -9.87 12.60 5.46
CA ALA A 24 -10.96 12.43 6.44
C ALA A 24 -10.71 11.28 7.42
N VAL A 25 -10.14 10.16 6.96
CA VAL A 25 -9.85 8.99 7.83
C VAL A 25 -8.87 9.38 8.95
N CYS A 26 -7.90 10.23 8.64
CA CYS A 26 -6.97 10.73 9.65
C CYS A 26 -7.69 11.61 10.69
N MET A 27 -8.67 12.40 10.24
CA MET A 27 -9.43 13.31 11.09
C MET A 27 -10.44 12.60 12.01
N GLU A 28 -10.81 11.35 11.74
CA GLU A 28 -11.65 10.54 12.65
C GLU A 28 -11.08 10.48 14.07
N CYS A 29 -9.75 10.54 14.21
CA CYS A 29 -9.06 10.60 15.49
C CYS A 29 -8.45 11.99 15.76
N HIS A 30 -7.86 12.61 14.73
CA HIS A 30 -7.11 13.86 14.88
C HIS A 30 -7.97 15.12 15.05
N ALA A 31 -9.30 15.00 15.00
CA ALA A 31 -10.19 16.07 15.45
C ALA A 31 -10.00 16.42 16.94
N VAL A 32 -9.50 15.49 17.77
CA VAL A 32 -9.29 15.71 19.22
C VAL A 32 -7.91 15.31 19.71
N ILE A 33 -7.11 14.58 18.91
CA ILE A 33 -5.79 14.09 19.29
C ILE A 33 -4.68 14.96 18.68
N LYS A 34 -3.80 15.51 19.54
CA LYS A 34 -2.63 16.32 19.15
C LYS A 34 -2.99 17.52 18.26
N THR A 35 -4.11 18.17 18.53
CA THR A 35 -4.65 19.31 17.75
C THR A 35 -3.74 20.54 17.77
N ASP A 36 -2.85 20.64 18.75
CA ASP A 36 -1.81 21.66 18.92
C ASP A 36 -0.57 21.43 18.03
N SER A 37 -0.39 20.23 17.48
CA SER A 37 0.76 19.91 16.63
C SER A 37 0.68 20.61 15.27
N PRO A 38 1.76 21.28 14.81
CA PRO A 38 1.80 21.90 13.48
C PRO A 38 1.48 20.92 12.33
N ALA A 39 1.86 19.65 12.48
CA ALA A 39 1.56 18.62 11.49
C ALA A 39 0.07 18.28 11.41
N ILE A 40 -0.62 18.26 12.55
CA ILE A 40 -2.06 18.00 12.62
C ILE A 40 -2.87 19.22 12.20
N GLN A 41 -2.40 20.44 12.50
CA GLN A 41 -3.00 21.66 11.94
C GLN A 41 -2.92 21.69 10.41
N LYS A 42 -1.77 21.28 9.84
CA LYS A 42 -1.62 21.11 8.40
C LYS A 42 -2.61 20.08 7.86
N LEU A 43 -2.72 18.90 8.49
CA LEU A 43 -3.72 17.89 8.13
C LEU A 43 -5.15 18.45 8.18
N ALA A 44 -5.52 19.16 9.23
CA ALA A 44 -6.84 19.76 9.40
C ALA A 44 -7.16 20.74 8.26
N SER A 45 -6.20 21.58 7.86
CA SER A 45 -6.38 22.48 6.71
C SER A 45 -6.65 21.77 5.39
N PHE A 46 -6.07 20.57 5.18
CA PHE A 46 -6.38 19.74 4.00
C PHE A 46 -7.82 19.24 4.07
N ALA A 47 -8.26 18.79 5.25
CA ALA A 47 -9.61 18.29 5.46
C ALA A 47 -10.66 19.41 5.29
N GLU A 48 -10.45 20.59 5.87
CA GLU A 48 -11.33 21.76 5.75
C GLU A 48 -11.47 22.24 4.31
N SER A 49 -10.38 22.19 3.54
CA SER A 49 -10.38 22.57 2.12
C SER A 49 -10.89 21.45 1.20
N ASN A 50 -11.31 20.31 1.74
CA ASN A 50 -11.66 19.10 1.00
C ASN A 50 -10.58 18.70 -0.04
N ARG A 51 -9.30 18.82 0.34
CA ARG A 51 -8.16 18.46 -0.50
C ARG A 51 -7.47 17.22 0.04
N ASP A 52 -7.08 16.35 -0.88
CA ASP A 52 -6.27 15.18 -0.55
C ASP A 52 -4.81 15.54 -0.34
N ILE A 53 -4.16 14.79 0.56
CA ILE A 53 -2.71 14.82 0.72
C ILE A 53 -2.06 14.26 -0.54
N ARG A 54 -1.16 15.04 -1.14
CA ARG A 54 -0.36 14.62 -2.31
C ARG A 54 0.80 13.74 -1.85
N TRP A 55 0.51 12.47 -1.62
CA TRP A 55 1.51 11.48 -1.21
C TRP A 55 2.53 11.23 -2.32
N VAL A 56 3.80 11.09 -1.92
CA VAL A 56 4.85 10.58 -2.80
C VAL A 56 4.75 9.06 -2.80
N ARG A 57 4.55 8.47 -3.98
CA ARG A 57 4.40 7.03 -4.13
C ARG A 57 5.77 6.35 -4.13
N ILE A 58 5.95 5.35 -3.26
CA ILE A 58 7.22 4.60 -3.12
C ILE A 58 7.22 3.27 -3.89
N TYR A 59 6.03 2.71 -4.12
CA TYR A 59 5.81 1.49 -4.90
C TYR A 59 4.87 1.78 -6.05
N GLU A 60 5.36 1.59 -7.26
CA GLU A 60 4.61 1.75 -8.49
C GLU A 60 4.93 0.59 -9.42
N ILE A 61 3.91 -0.23 -9.66
CA ILE A 61 3.99 -1.33 -10.62
C ILE A 61 3.64 -0.77 -12.00
N PRO A 62 4.44 -1.03 -13.04
CA PRO A 62 4.15 -0.55 -14.39
C PRO A 62 2.77 -1.02 -14.87
N SER A 63 2.10 -0.20 -15.68
CA SER A 63 0.73 -0.47 -16.15
C SER A 63 0.59 -1.72 -17.03
N PHE A 64 1.68 -2.20 -17.63
CA PHE A 64 1.74 -3.43 -18.42
C PHE A 64 1.96 -4.70 -17.57
N VAL A 65 1.93 -4.57 -16.24
CA VAL A 65 2.03 -5.67 -15.29
C VAL A 65 0.76 -5.74 -14.47
N ARG A 66 0.06 -6.87 -14.56
CA ARG A 66 -1.08 -7.19 -13.71
C ARG A 66 -0.58 -7.57 -12.32
N PHE A 67 -1.07 -6.88 -11.31
CA PHE A 67 -0.77 -7.17 -9.90
C PHE A 67 -2.05 -7.11 -9.07
N SER A 68 -2.23 -8.06 -8.15
CA SER A 68 -3.38 -8.07 -7.24
C SER A 68 -3.00 -8.33 -5.80
N HIS A 69 -3.27 -7.37 -4.91
CA HIS A 69 -3.06 -7.56 -3.47
C HIS A 69 -3.91 -8.73 -2.95
N ARG A 70 -5.17 -8.86 -3.40
CA ARG A 70 -6.05 -9.97 -2.99
C ARG A 70 -5.43 -11.33 -3.30
N ALA A 71 -4.95 -11.53 -4.53
CA ALA A 71 -4.36 -12.81 -4.93
C ALA A 71 -3.13 -13.18 -4.08
N HIS A 72 -2.27 -12.20 -3.74
CA HIS A 72 -1.11 -12.45 -2.89
C HIS A 72 -1.48 -12.72 -1.44
N LEU A 73 -2.49 -12.04 -0.90
CA LEU A 73 -3.00 -12.28 0.45
C LEU A 73 -3.69 -13.65 0.56
N GLU A 74 -4.45 -14.07 -0.46
CA GLU A 74 -5.06 -15.41 -0.55
C GLU A 74 -4.00 -16.51 -0.66
N ALA A 75 -2.85 -16.22 -1.27
CA ALA A 75 -1.66 -17.08 -1.27
C ALA A 75 -0.79 -16.93 0.01
N GLU A 76 -1.40 -16.49 1.12
CA GLU A 76 -0.79 -16.38 2.45
C GLU A 76 0.44 -15.47 2.54
N SER A 77 0.66 -14.58 1.57
CA SER A 77 1.72 -13.57 1.68
C SER A 77 1.32 -12.47 2.64
N THR A 78 2.26 -12.03 3.48
CA THR A 78 1.98 -11.00 4.48
C THR A 78 2.33 -9.60 3.96
N CYS A 79 1.78 -8.54 4.58
CA CYS A 79 2.18 -7.17 4.25
C CYS A 79 3.69 -6.95 4.44
N ALA A 80 4.28 -7.62 5.44
CA ALA A 80 5.70 -7.48 5.78
C ALA A 80 6.62 -8.17 4.77
N ASP A 81 6.13 -9.19 4.05
CA ASP A 81 6.90 -9.87 3.00
C ASP A 81 7.31 -8.89 1.88
N CYS A 82 6.47 -7.88 1.60
CA CYS A 82 6.72 -6.88 0.55
C CYS A 82 7.08 -5.49 1.09
N HIS A 83 6.43 -5.04 2.16
CA HIS A 83 6.58 -3.67 2.71
C HIS A 83 7.43 -3.60 3.98
N GLY A 84 8.00 -4.73 4.42
CA GLY A 84 8.81 -4.80 5.64
C GLY A 84 8.02 -4.52 6.93
N PRO A 85 8.70 -4.38 8.08
CA PRO A 85 8.06 -4.11 9.36
C PRO A 85 7.66 -2.63 9.48
N VAL A 86 6.64 -2.22 8.71
CA VAL A 86 6.12 -0.83 8.62
C VAL A 86 5.85 -0.21 10.00
N LYS A 87 5.39 -1.00 10.97
CA LYS A 87 5.12 -0.55 12.35
C LYS A 87 6.36 0.05 13.06
N GLU A 88 7.56 -0.32 12.63
CA GLU A 88 8.85 0.11 13.19
C GLU A 88 9.48 1.26 12.40
N ARG A 89 8.83 1.73 11.32
CA ARG A 89 9.37 2.75 10.41
C ARG A 89 8.84 4.14 10.77
N VAL A 90 9.74 5.07 11.06
CA VAL A 90 9.41 6.50 11.19
C VAL A 90 9.11 7.12 9.82
N ARG A 91 9.78 6.65 8.78
CA ARG A 91 9.55 7.06 7.38
C ARG A 91 9.58 5.83 6.49
N LEU A 92 8.61 5.72 5.60
CA LEU A 92 8.52 4.60 4.66
C LEU A 92 9.56 4.74 3.55
N HIS A 93 10.10 3.62 3.13
CA HIS A 93 10.96 3.46 1.97
C HIS A 93 10.64 2.13 1.28
N ARG A 94 11.24 1.89 0.12
CA ARG A 94 11.15 0.61 -0.56
C ARG A 94 11.99 -0.43 0.21
N GLU A 95 11.35 -1.50 0.62
CA GLU A 95 11.93 -2.67 1.33
C GLU A 95 12.15 -3.82 0.34
N ALA A 96 11.10 -4.27 -0.34
CA ALA A 96 11.20 -5.28 -1.39
C ALA A 96 11.62 -4.73 -2.76
N ASP A 97 12.36 -5.55 -3.51
CA ASP A 97 12.56 -5.36 -4.95
C ASP A 97 11.31 -5.78 -5.73
N ILE A 98 10.73 -4.83 -6.46
CA ILE A 98 9.56 -5.03 -7.33
C ILE A 98 9.95 -5.11 -8.81
N SER A 99 11.23 -5.35 -9.10
CA SER A 99 11.66 -5.72 -10.44
C SER A 99 11.04 -7.07 -10.84
N MET A 100 10.99 -7.37 -12.13
CA MET A 100 10.59 -8.69 -12.62
C MET A 100 11.40 -9.81 -11.93
N LYS A 101 12.70 -9.59 -11.71
CA LYS A 101 13.55 -10.55 -10.99
C LYS A 101 13.08 -10.74 -9.55
N GLY A 102 12.80 -9.66 -8.82
CA GLY A 102 12.31 -9.74 -7.44
C GLY A 102 10.99 -10.51 -7.32
N CYS A 103 10.04 -10.25 -8.23
CA CYS A 103 8.79 -10.98 -8.30
C CYS A 103 9.02 -12.48 -8.59
N MET A 104 9.82 -12.80 -9.60
CA MET A 104 10.10 -14.17 -10.01
C MET A 104 10.85 -14.96 -8.93
N ASP A 105 11.84 -14.35 -8.27
CA ASP A 105 12.57 -14.96 -7.16
C ASP A 105 11.62 -15.35 -6.02
N CYS A 106 10.68 -14.46 -5.67
CA CYS A 106 9.67 -14.72 -4.65
C CYS A 106 8.68 -15.82 -5.10
N HIS A 107 8.21 -15.77 -6.35
CA HIS A 107 7.31 -16.78 -6.90
C HIS A 107 7.95 -18.17 -6.90
N MET A 108 9.22 -18.29 -7.30
CA MET A 108 9.98 -19.54 -7.23
C MET A 108 10.10 -20.03 -5.78
N ALA A 109 10.45 -19.15 -4.84
CA ALA A 109 10.61 -19.51 -3.43
C ALA A 109 9.28 -19.98 -2.79
N LYS A 110 8.15 -19.45 -3.23
CA LYS A 110 6.81 -19.83 -2.77
C LYS A 110 6.10 -20.85 -3.66
N SER A 111 6.77 -21.40 -4.68
CA SER A 111 6.17 -22.33 -5.66
C SER A 111 4.89 -21.79 -6.32
N ALA A 112 4.82 -20.47 -6.54
CA ALA A 112 3.76 -19.80 -7.28
C ALA A 112 4.03 -19.84 -8.79
N SER A 113 3.04 -19.45 -9.60
CA SER A 113 3.19 -19.42 -11.07
C SER A 113 4.35 -18.51 -11.49
N THR A 114 5.27 -19.05 -12.27
CA THR A 114 6.36 -18.31 -12.93
C THR A 114 6.09 -18.11 -14.42
N ASP A 115 4.87 -18.37 -14.87
CA ASP A 115 4.48 -18.15 -16.26
C ASP A 115 4.36 -16.65 -16.55
N CYS A 116 4.98 -16.19 -17.63
CA CYS A 116 5.01 -14.78 -17.99
C CYS A 116 3.61 -14.18 -18.18
N THR A 117 2.67 -14.96 -18.73
CA THR A 117 1.30 -14.51 -19.02
C THR A 117 0.47 -14.29 -17.75
N PHE A 118 0.91 -14.84 -16.62
CA PHE A 118 0.26 -14.63 -15.32
C PHE A 118 0.30 -13.16 -14.89
N CYS A 119 1.38 -12.45 -15.24
CA CYS A 119 1.58 -11.04 -14.92
C CYS A 119 1.43 -10.13 -16.15
N HIS A 120 1.59 -10.67 -17.35
CA HIS A 120 1.60 -9.91 -18.59
C HIS A 120 0.53 -10.43 -19.55
N GLU A 121 -0.71 -9.99 -19.38
CA GLU A 121 -1.76 -10.23 -20.37
C GLU A 121 -1.50 -9.36 -21.63
N ASN A 122 -1.54 -9.99 -22.81
CA ASN A 122 -1.45 -9.35 -24.13
C ASN A 122 -0.11 -8.65 -24.47
N MET A 123 1.03 -9.31 -24.27
CA MET A 123 2.26 -8.93 -24.99
C MET A 123 2.29 -9.60 -26.37
N ASN A 124 1.38 -9.18 -27.26
CA ASN A 124 1.46 -9.42 -28.70
C ASN A 124 1.97 -8.15 -29.39
#